data_AF-A0A965BX46-F1
#
_entry.id   AF-A0A965BX46-F1
#
_cell.length_a   1.000
_cell.length_b   1.000
_cell.length_c   1.000
_cell.angle_alpha   90.00
_cell.angle_beta   90.00
_cell.angle_gamma   90.00
#
_symmetry.space_group_name_H-M   'P 1'
#
loop_
_entity.id
_entity.type
_entity.pdbx_description
1 polymer ?
#
loop_
_entity_poly.entity_id
_entity_poly.type
_entity_poly.pdbx_seq_one_letter_code
_entity_poly.pdbx_strand_id
1 'polypeptide(L)'
;MKRAVIILALAAAAPLFAQASETWLGLAPCELCLWQRWPYWAAAGLAALALLLPRQGGILLILAGLAALASGFLGGFHLGVEQGFWPS
;
A
#
# COMPACT_ATOMS: atom_id res chain seq x y z
N MET A 1 0.06 3.56 19.77
CA MET A 1 -0.25 4.76 18.95
C MET A 1 0.88 5.17 18.01
N LYS A 2 2.13 5.40 18.46
CA LYS A 2 3.26 5.77 17.56
C LYS A 2 3.41 4.86 16.33
N ARG A 3 3.32 3.53 16.51
CA ARG A 3 3.37 2.54 15.41
C ARG A 3 2.25 2.74 14.38
N ALA A 4 1.02 3.02 14.84
CA ALA A 4 -0.12 3.23 13.95
C ALA A 4 0.06 4.49 13.11
N VAL A 5 0.58 5.58 13.69
CA VAL A 5 0.90 6.81 12.94
C VAL A 5 1.98 6.55 11.89
N ILE A 6 3.05 5.82 12.25
CA ILE A 6 4.12 5.49 11.32
C ILE A 6 3.59 4.64 10.16
N ILE A 7 2.83 3.59 10.46
CA ILE A 7 2.26 2.70 9.42
C ILE A 7 1.29 3.48 8.53
N LEU A 8 0.41 4.31 9.10
CA LEU A 8 -0.50 5.16 8.34
C LEU A 8 0.28 6.09 7.39
N ALA A 9 1.28 6.81 7.90
CA ALA A 9 2.05 7.75 7.12
C ALA A 9 2.79 7.06 5.96
N LEU A 10 3.48 5.95 6.23
CA LEU A 10 4.22 5.22 5.22
C LEU A 10 3.29 4.55 4.18
N ALA A 11 2.21 3.92 4.63
CA ALA A 11 1.26 3.25 3.75
C ALA A 11 0.51 4.22 2.84
N ALA A 12 0.19 5.43 3.32
CA ALA A 12 -0.44 6.47 2.50
C ALA A 12 0.57 7.17 1.57
N ALA A 13 1.83 7.33 1.99
CA ALA A 13 2.84 8.05 1.21
C ALA A 13 3.08 7.42 -0.16
N ALA A 14 3.15 6.08 -0.26
CA ALA A 14 3.39 5.39 -1.52
C ALA A 14 2.32 5.67 -2.62
N PRO A 15 1.01 5.43 -2.39
CA PRO A 15 -0.01 5.72 -3.40
C PRO A 15 -0.20 7.22 -3.64
N LEU A 16 0.03 8.08 -2.64
CA LEU A 16 -0.01 9.53 -2.84
C LEU A 16 1.12 10.02 -3.75
N PHE A 17 2.33 9.50 -3.55
CA PHE A 17 3.47 9.80 -4.41
C PHE A 17 3.22 9.29 -5.84
N ALA A 18 2.68 8.09 -5.98
CA ALA A 18 2.30 7.55 -7.29
C ALA A 18 1.26 8.45 -7.99
N GLN A 19 0.20 8.91 -7.29
CA GLN A 19 -0.74 9.87 -7.87
C GLN A 19 -0.11 11.21 -8.24
N ALA A 20 0.80 11.73 -7.42
CA ALA A 20 1.51 12.95 -7.73
C ALA A 20 2.35 12.78 -9.01
N SER A 21 3.00 11.62 -9.19
CA SER A 21 3.76 11.33 -10.41
C SER A 21 2.88 11.24 -11.67
N GLU A 22 1.65 10.74 -11.57
CA GLU A 22 0.71 10.74 -12.70
C GLU A 22 0.25 12.15 -13.05
N THR A 23 -0.19 12.90 -12.03
CA THR A 23 -0.85 14.19 -12.22
C THR A 23 0.12 15.32 -12.54
N TRP A 24 1.32 15.31 -11.94
CA TRP A 24 2.31 16.38 -12.09
C TRP A 24 3.41 16.06 -13.09
N LEU A 25 3.80 14.78 -13.23
CA LEU A 25 4.85 14.36 -14.17
C LEU A 25 4.30 13.70 -15.43
N GLY A 26 2.99 13.47 -15.52
CA GLY A 26 2.35 12.87 -16.70
C GLY A 26 2.70 11.39 -16.93
N LEU A 27 3.17 10.69 -15.90
CA LEU A 27 3.52 9.27 -16.00
C LEU A 27 2.25 8.42 -16.02
N ALA A 28 1.97 7.76 -17.14
CA ALA A 28 0.82 6.87 -17.25
C ALA A 28 1.01 5.64 -16.34
N PRO A 29 0.01 5.25 -15.53
CA PRO A 29 0.10 4.06 -14.72
C PRO A 29 -0.08 2.79 -15.55
N CYS A 30 0.57 1.70 -15.13
CA CYS A 30 0.22 0.35 -15.57
C CYS A 30 -0.88 -0.24 -14.66
N GLU A 31 -1.57 -1.27 -15.16
CA GLU A 31 -2.65 -1.94 -14.42
C GLU A 31 -2.16 -2.51 -13.07
N LEU A 32 -0.99 -3.17 -13.06
CA LEU A 32 -0.42 -3.75 -11.85
C LEU A 32 -0.02 -2.69 -10.81
N CYS A 33 0.36 -1.48 -11.24
CA CYS A 33 0.59 -0.35 -10.33
C CYS A 33 -0.71 0.05 -9.63
N LEU A 34 -1.82 0.12 -10.36
CA LEU A 34 -3.13 0.43 -9.80
C LEU A 34 -3.59 -0.65 -8.80
N TRP A 35 -3.32 -1.91 -9.10
CA TRP A 35 -3.64 -3.03 -8.20
C TRP A 35 -2.86 -2.95 -6.89
N GLN A 36 -1.59 -2.55 -6.91
CA GLN A 36 -0.77 -2.36 -5.70
C GLN A 36 -1.29 -1.23 -4.79
N ARG A 37 -1.99 -0.22 -5.32
CA ARG A 37 -2.48 0.90 -4.51
C ARG A 37 -3.56 0.47 -3.52
N TRP A 38 -4.43 -0.45 -3.91
CA TRP A 38 -5.56 -0.88 -3.07
C TRP A 38 -5.11 -1.48 -1.73
N PRO A 39 -4.15 -2.42 -1.69
CA PRO A 39 -3.61 -2.92 -0.43
C PRO A 39 -2.91 -1.83 0.42
N TYR A 40 -2.20 -0.89 -0.20
CA TYR A 40 -1.62 0.25 0.53
C TYR A 40 -2.71 1.13 1.18
N TRP A 41 -3.79 1.44 0.44
CA TRP A 41 -4.93 2.17 0.99
C TRP A 41 -5.64 1.41 2.11
N ALA A 42 -5.79 0.09 1.97
CA ALA A 42 -6.34 -0.75 3.03
C ALA A 42 -5.45 -0.72 4.27
N ALA A 43 -4.12 -0.82 4.12
CA ALA A 43 -3.18 -0.73 5.23
C ALA A 43 -3.24 0.63 5.93
N ALA A 44 -3.32 1.73 5.16
CA ALA A 44 -3.50 3.08 5.69
C ALA A 44 -4.83 3.21 6.47
N GLY A 45 -5.95 2.75 5.90
CA GLY A 45 -7.26 2.77 6.55
C GLY A 45 -7.30 1.97 7.85
N LEU A 46 -6.69 0.79 7.87
CA LEU A 46 -6.59 -0.05 9.08
C LEU A 46 -5.71 0.59 10.16
N ALA A 47 -4.61 1.23 9.77
CA ALA A 47 -3.76 1.98 10.69
C ALA A 47 -4.45 3.22 11.26
N ALA A 48 -5.24 3.93 10.44
CA ALA A 48 -6.10 5.02 10.91
C ALA A 48 -7.17 4.51 11.90
N LEU A 49 -7.82 3.39 11.58
CA LEU A 49 -8.81 2.78 12.47
C LEU A 49 -8.18 2.34 13.81
N ALA A 50 -6.93 1.88 13.80
CA ALA A 50 -6.20 1.54 15.02
C ALA A 50 -5.93 2.76 15.95
N LEU A 51 -5.94 3.98 15.41
CA LEU A 51 -5.88 5.22 16.20
C LEU A 51 -7.24 5.52 16.85
N LEU A 52 -8.34 5.24 16.15
CA LEU A 52 -9.71 5.50 16.62
C LEU A 52 -10.21 4.42 17.60
N LEU A 53 -9.75 3.18 17.43
CA LEU A 53 -10.18 2.00 18.19
C LEU A 53 -8.99 1.37 18.95
N PRO A 54 -8.50 2.01 20.03
CA PRO A 54 -7.26 1.59 20.70
C PRO A 54 -7.34 0.20 21.33
N ARG A 55 -8.53 -0.27 21.72
CA ARG A 55 -8.73 -1.64 22.26
C ARG A 55 -8.47 -2.71 21.20
N GLN A 56 -8.78 -2.42 19.94
CA GLN A 56 -8.59 -3.30 18.78
C GLN A 56 -7.29 -2.97 18.01
N GLY A 57 -6.52 -1.97 18.44
CA GLY A 57 -5.37 -1.47 17.69
C GLY A 57 -4.33 -2.55 17.36
N GLY A 58 -4.11 -3.53 18.24
CA GLY A 58 -3.19 -4.64 17.99
C GLY A 58 -3.57 -5.45 16.74
N ILE A 59 -4.81 -5.95 16.68
CA ILE A 59 -5.28 -6.76 15.55
C ILE A 59 -5.39 -5.93 14.27
N LEU A 60 -5.82 -4.67 14.37
CA LEU A 60 -5.90 -3.75 13.24
C LEU A 60 -4.51 -3.49 12.62
N LEU A 61 -3.47 -3.35 13.44
CA LEU A 61 -2.10 -3.18 12.93
C LEU A 61 -1.53 -4.47 12.32
N ILE A 62 -1.92 -5.64 12.82
CA ILE A 62 -1.57 -6.92 12.19
C ILE A 62 -2.21 -7.01 10.79
N LEU A 63 -3.50 -6.69 10.68
CA LEU A 63 -4.21 -6.65 9.40
C LEU A 63 -3.59 -5.63 8.45
N ALA A 64 -3.19 -4.44 8.95
CA ALA A 64 -2.49 -3.45 8.16
C ALA A 64 -1.14 -3.99 7.62
N GLY A 65 -0.40 -4.72 8.46
CA GLY A 65 0.83 -5.40 8.05
C GLY A 65 0.59 -6.46 6.97
N LEU A 66 -0.47 -7.26 7.08
CA LEU A 66 -0.85 -8.25 6.07
C LEU A 66 -1.24 -7.59 4.75
N ALA A 67 -1.98 -6.48 4.79
CA ALA A 67 -2.30 -5.71 3.59
C ALA A 67 -1.04 -5.14 2.91
N ALA A 68 -0.09 -4.62 3.69
CA ALA A 68 1.20 -4.17 3.15
C ALA A 68 2.02 -5.32 2.54
N LEU A 69 2.03 -6.50 3.17
CA LEU A 69 2.68 -7.71 2.63
C LEU A 69 2.03 -8.17 1.32
N ALA A 70 0.70 -8.12 1.22
CA ALA A 70 0.00 -8.40 -0.03
C ALA A 70 0.44 -7.44 -1.15
N SER A 71 0.61 -6.14 -0.84
CA SER A 71 1.18 -5.18 -1.79
C SER A 71 2.61 -5.53 -2.18
N GLY A 72 3.45 -5.94 -1.22
CA GLY A 72 4.83 -6.34 -1.49
C GLY A 72 4.91 -7.57 -2.40
N PHE A 73 4.01 -8.54 -2.20
CA PHE A 73 3.89 -9.70 -3.08
C PHE A 73 3.48 -9.28 -4.50
N LEU A 74 2.48 -8.40 -4.64
CA LEU A 74 2.09 -7.84 -5.94
C LEU A 74 3.24 -7.05 -6.59
N GLY A 75 4.06 -6.34 -5.81
CA GLY A 75 5.26 -5.66 -6.31
C GLY A 75 6.30 -6.66 -6.84
N GLY A 76 6.51 -7.77 -6.15
CA GLY A 76 7.36 -8.86 -6.64
C GLY A 76 6.82 -9.51 -7.91
N PHE A 77 5.51 -9.71 -8.01
CA PHE A 77 4.85 -10.18 -9.23
C PHE A 77 5.02 -9.17 -10.38
N HIS A 78 4.83 -7.88 -10.10
CA HIS A 78 4.99 -6.80 -11.07
C HIS A 78 6.41 -6.77 -11.64
N LEU A 79 7.43 -6.81 -10.77
CA LEU A 79 8.82 -6.92 -11.20
C LEU A 79 9.02 -8.19 -12.04
N GLY A 80 8.41 -9.31 -11.66
CA GLY A 80 8.50 -10.55 -12.43
C GLY A 80 7.94 -10.43 -13.85
N VAL A 81 6.83 -9.71 -14.04
CA VAL A 81 6.27 -9.40 -15.37
C VAL A 81 7.23 -8.52 -16.16
N GLU A 82 7.80 -7.48 -15.53
CA GLU A 82 8.78 -6.58 -16.19
C GLU A 82 10.08 -7.29 -16.58
N GLN A 83 10.51 -8.28 -15.80
CA GLN A 83 11.69 -9.11 -16.11
C GLN A 83 11.36 -10.25 -17.10
N GLY A 84 10.11 -10.39 -17.53
CA GLY A 84 9.67 -11.43 -18.47
C GLY A 84 9.59 -12.84 -17.87
N PHE A 85 9.54 -12.97 -16.54
CA PHE A 85 9.32 -14.26 -15.88
C PHE A 85 7.87 -14.76 -16.03
N TRP A 86 6.93 -13.83 -16.20
CA TRP A 86 5.50 -14.09 -16.37
C TRP A 86 4.98 -13.34 -17.59
N PRO A 87 3.92 -13.84 -18.25
CA PRO A 87 3.24 -13.08 -19.29
C PRO A 87 2.57 -11.83 -18.69
N SER A 88 2.63 -10.74 -19.45
CA SER A 88 1.92 -9.48 -19.20
C SER A 88 0.48 -9.55 -19.68
#